data_AF-A0A7C4VLG9-F1
#
_entry.id   AF-A0A7C4VLG9-F1
#
_cell.length_a   1.000
_cell.length_b   1.000
_cell.length_c   1.000
_cell.angle_alpha   90.00
_cell.angle_beta   90.00
_cell.angle_gamma   90.00
#
_symmetry.space_group_name_H-M   'P 1'
#
loop_
_entity.id
_entity.type
_entity.pdbx_description
1 polymer ?
#
loop_
_entity_poly.entity_id
_entity_poly.type
_entity_poly.pdbx_seq_one_letter_code
_entity_poly.pdbx_strand_id
1 'polypeptide(L)'
;MIAAFATGTAISFKPEKMANFEEFMHINMRLEARTVKDTVGLIKRFLQVSNNTVSYETVEAYLKTYLNKAPKTYNSQITALRRFICEFLKNKDMIESFKMAVVDSLKKYSSPNKTAGTVRVRSIRRLP
;
A
#
# COMPACT_ATOMS: atom_id res chain seq x y z
N MET A 1 -4.60 -33.76 -3.38
CA MET A 1 -3.78 -33.38 -2.20
C MET A 1 -4.22 -32.00 -1.75
N ILE A 2 -4.95 -31.89 -0.65
CA ILE A 2 -5.37 -30.60 -0.08
C ILE A 2 -4.32 -30.26 0.96
N ALA A 3 -3.49 -29.25 0.69
CA ALA A 3 -2.53 -28.74 1.67
C ALA A 3 -3.32 -28.17 2.85
N ALA A 4 -3.14 -28.75 4.03
CA ALA A 4 -3.58 -28.15 5.28
C ALA A 4 -2.75 -26.87 5.49
N PHE A 5 -3.29 -25.73 5.09
CA PHE A 5 -2.73 -24.45 5.51
C PHE A 5 -2.90 -24.37 7.01
N ALA A 6 -1.79 -24.31 7.75
CA ALA A 6 -1.80 -24.06 9.18
C ALA A 6 -2.58 -22.77 9.40
N THR A 7 -3.80 -22.89 9.92
CA THR A 7 -4.59 -21.76 10.39
C THR A 7 -3.84 -21.21 11.59
N GLY A 8 -3.01 -20.18 11.36
CA GLY A 8 -2.34 -19.47 12.43
C GLY A 8 -3.38 -19.07 13.47
N THR A 9 -3.16 -19.44 14.73
CA THR A 9 -4.07 -19.18 15.84
C THR A 9 -4.47 -17.71 15.85
N ALA A 10 -5.77 -17.41 15.85
CA ALA A 10 -6.26 -16.04 15.88
C ALA A 10 -5.71 -15.28 17.10
N ILE A 11 -5.15 -14.09 16.85
CA ILE A 11 -4.56 -13.24 17.87
C ILE A 11 -5.54 -12.12 18.18
N SER A 12 -5.97 -12.02 19.43
CA SER A 12 -6.68 -10.83 19.91
C SER A 12 -5.65 -9.72 20.18
N PHE A 13 -5.59 -8.73 19.30
CA PHE A 13 -4.75 -7.57 19.50
C PHE A 13 -5.43 -6.58 20.45
N LYS A 14 -4.67 -5.96 21.34
CA LYS A 14 -5.22 -4.98 22.28
C LYS A 14 -4.91 -3.56 21.80
N PRO A 15 -5.90 -2.67 21.60
CA PRO A 15 -5.69 -1.33 21.06
C PRO A 15 -4.66 -0.49 21.81
N GLU A 16 -4.52 -0.67 23.12
CA GLU A 16 -3.53 0.02 23.94
C GLU A 16 -2.08 -0.30 23.54
N LYS A 17 -1.84 -1.44 22.86
CA LYS A 17 -0.52 -1.83 22.35
C LYS A 17 -0.15 -1.15 21.03
N MET A 18 -1.02 -0.28 20.48
CA MET A 18 -0.69 0.47 19.25
C MET A 18 0.52 1.40 19.42
N ALA A 19 0.73 1.96 20.61
CA ALA A 19 1.90 2.78 20.90
C ALA A 19 3.21 1.97 20.71
N ASN A 20 3.22 0.72 21.16
CA ASN A 20 4.38 -0.17 21.01
C ASN A 20 4.65 -0.49 19.54
N PHE A 21 3.62 -0.62 18.71
CA PHE A 21 3.79 -0.84 17.27
C PHE A 21 4.36 0.40 16.58
N GLU A 22 3.88 1.59 16.95
CA GLU A 22 4.40 2.86 16.44
C GLU A 22 5.87 3.06 16.81
N GLU A 23 6.22 2.83 18.07
CA GLU A 23 7.59 2.87 18.57
C GLU A 23 8.49 1.83 17.88
N PHE A 24 8.01 0.60 17.71
CA PHE A 24 8.72 -0.44 16.97
C PHE A 24 9.07 -0.01 15.53
N MET A 25 8.14 0.65 14.83
CA MET A 25 8.41 1.15 13.49
C MET A 25 9.48 2.25 13.46
N HIS A 26 9.53 3.09 14.50
CA HIS A 26 10.56 4.13 14.63
C HIS A 26 11.92 3.57 15.01
N ILE A 27 11.99 2.68 15.99
CA ILE A 27 13.25 2.18 16.56
C ILE A 27 13.79 1.02 15.74
N ASN A 28 13.00 -0.04 15.56
CA ASN A 28 13.47 -1.27 14.94
C ASN A 28 13.51 -1.16 13.41
N MET A 29 12.53 -0.50 12.80
CA MET A 29 12.45 -0.37 11.34
C MET A 29 13.02 0.94 10.80
N ARG A 30 13.31 1.92 11.67
CA ARG A 30 13.87 3.24 11.32
C ARG A 30 13.10 3.95 10.21
N LEU A 31 11.78 3.82 10.21
CA LEU A 31 10.92 4.44 9.20
C LEU A 31 10.74 5.94 9.46
N GLU A 32 10.54 6.71 8.39
CA GLU A 32 10.16 8.11 8.51
C GLU A 32 8.78 8.27 9.16
N ALA A 33 8.62 9.33 9.96
CA ALA A 33 7.39 9.64 10.68
C ALA A 33 6.13 9.65 9.79
N ARG A 34 6.25 10.11 8.53
CA ARG A 34 5.14 10.05 7.58
C ARG A 34 4.72 8.61 7.27
N THR A 35 5.68 7.74 7.00
CA THR A 35 5.43 6.33 6.71
C THR A 35 4.85 5.61 7.92
N VAL A 36 5.34 5.94 9.13
CA VAL A 36 4.80 5.43 10.40
C VAL A 36 3.34 5.84 10.53
N LYS A 37 3.03 7.14 10.42
CA LYS A 37 1.66 7.65 10.53
C LYS A 37 0.69 7.00 9.55
N ASP A 38 1.10 6.90 8.28
CA ASP A 38 0.29 6.26 7.23
C ASP A 38 0.07 4.77 7.56
N THR A 39 1.12 4.05 7.97
CA THR A 39 1.04 2.62 8.33
C THR A 39 0.15 2.41 9.56
N VAL A 40 0.32 3.20 10.62
CA VAL A 40 -0.54 3.17 11.82
C VAL A 40 -2.00 3.39 11.45
N GLY A 41 -2.29 4.36 10.58
CA GLY A 41 -3.65 4.64 10.10
C GLY A 41 -4.28 3.43 9.40
N LEU A 42 -3.52 2.75 8.55
CA LEU A 42 -3.98 1.54 7.87
C LEU A 42 -4.23 0.40 8.84
N ILE A 43 -3.36 0.18 9.82
CA ILE A 43 -3.53 -0.88 10.83
C ILE A 43 -4.71 -0.59 11.76
N LYS A 44 -4.91 0.65 12.19
CA LYS A 44 -6.10 1.04 12.97
C LYS A 44 -7.39 0.71 12.20
N ARG A 45 -7.42 1.03 10.90
CA ARG A 45 -8.59 0.73 10.06
C ARG A 45 -8.84 -0.78 9.95
N PHE A 46 -7.78 -1.57 9.76
CA PHE A 46 -7.87 -3.03 9.74
C PHE A 46 -8.44 -3.56 11.07
N LEU A 47 -7.87 -3.16 12.20
CA LEU A 47 -8.29 -3.62 13.54
C LEU A 47 -9.74 -3.24 13.86
N GLN A 48 -10.19 -2.06 13.41
CA GLN A 48 -11.60 -1.67 13.55
C GLN A 48 -12.55 -2.59 12.78
N VAL A 49 -12.18 -2.97 11.55
CA VAL A 49 -13.00 -3.87 10.72
C VAL A 49 -12.96 -5.31 11.25
N SER A 50 -11.84 -5.73 11.85
CA SER A 50 -11.66 -7.09 12.34
C SER A 50 -12.00 -7.28 13.83
N ASN A 51 -12.60 -6.29 14.48
CA ASN A 51 -12.86 -6.29 15.94
C ASN A 51 -11.60 -6.64 16.76
N ASN A 52 -10.47 -6.05 16.36
CA ASN A 52 -9.14 -6.28 16.91
C ASN A 52 -8.64 -7.74 16.84
N THR A 53 -9.30 -8.59 16.05
CA THR A 53 -8.86 -9.97 15.84
C THR A 53 -7.94 -10.02 14.61
N VAL A 54 -6.82 -10.71 14.74
CA VAL A 54 -5.85 -10.93 13.68
C VAL A 54 -5.76 -12.42 13.41
N SER A 55 -6.37 -12.84 12.30
CA SER A 55 -6.34 -14.21 11.79
C SER A 55 -6.24 -14.18 10.27
N TYR A 56 -5.93 -15.32 9.66
CA TYR A 56 -5.92 -15.47 8.22
C TYR A 56 -7.24 -14.99 7.58
N GLU A 57 -8.38 -15.40 8.15
CA GLU A 57 -9.71 -15.09 7.65
C GLU A 57 -10.02 -13.60 7.74
N THR A 58 -9.63 -12.94 8.83
CA THR A 58 -9.81 -11.49 8.97
C THR A 58 -8.95 -10.69 7.99
N VAL A 59 -7.72 -11.14 7.72
CA VAL A 59 -6.82 -10.54 6.72
C VAL A 59 -7.40 -10.72 5.33
N GLU A 60 -7.85 -11.93 5.01
CA GLU A 60 -8.48 -12.26 3.73
C GLU A 60 -9.73 -11.41 3.49
N ALA A 61 -10.64 -11.38 4.47
CA ALA A 61 -11.87 -10.59 4.41
C ALA A 61 -11.57 -9.09 4.24
N TYR A 62 -10.59 -8.56 4.96
CA TYR A 62 -10.19 -7.16 4.82
C TYR A 62 -9.61 -6.87 3.43
N LEU A 63 -8.68 -7.69 2.94
CA LEU A 63 -8.05 -7.51 1.64
C LEU A 63 -9.04 -7.69 0.47
N LYS A 64 -10.04 -8.55 0.61
CA LYS A 64 -11.15 -8.71 -0.36
C LYS A 64 -11.85 -7.38 -0.65
N THR A 65 -11.98 -6.49 0.34
CA THR A 65 -12.59 -5.16 0.15
C THR A 65 -11.79 -4.22 -0.76
N TYR A 66 -10.51 -4.54 -1.00
CA TYR A 66 -9.59 -3.75 -1.81
C TYR A 66 -9.33 -4.34 -3.21
N LEU A 67 -9.89 -5.50 -3.55
CA LEU A 67 -9.69 -6.14 -4.86
C LEU A 67 -10.19 -5.28 -6.03
N ASN A 68 -11.25 -4.48 -5.80
CA ASN A 68 -11.81 -3.55 -6.80
C ASN A 68 -11.19 -2.15 -6.73
N LYS A 69 -10.09 -1.96 -5.98
CA LYS A 69 -9.39 -0.67 -5.85
C LYS A 69 -8.13 -0.66 -6.72
N ALA A 70 -7.51 0.51 -6.86
CA ALA A 70 -6.26 0.63 -7.61
C ALA A 70 -5.18 -0.32 -7.04
N PRO A 71 -4.37 -0.99 -7.88
CA PRO A 71 -3.32 -1.90 -7.44
C PRO A 71 -2.38 -1.30 -6.40
N LYS A 72 -2.06 0.00 -6.56
CA LYS A 72 -1.25 0.75 -5.60
C LYS A 72 -1.89 0.80 -4.20
N THR A 73 -3.20 1.01 -4.12
CA THR A 73 -3.94 1.06 -2.85
C THR A 73 -3.93 -0.30 -2.16
N TYR A 74 -4.20 -1.37 -2.91
CA TYR A 74 -4.15 -2.75 -2.41
C TYR A 74 -2.74 -3.10 -1.89
N ASN A 75 -1.72 -2.75 -2.66
CA ASN A 75 -0.32 -2.95 -2.30
C ASN A 75 0.06 -2.22 -1.01
N SER A 76 -0.39 -0.98 -0.82
CA SER A 76 -0.20 -0.27 0.46
C SER A 76 -0.85 -0.99 1.64
N GLN A 77 -2.04 -1.59 1.48
CA GLN A 77 -2.66 -2.40 2.54
C GLN A 77 -1.81 -3.62 2.89
N ILE A 78 -1.39 -4.39 1.88
CA ILE A 78 -0.54 -5.57 2.10
C ILE A 78 0.77 -5.19 2.78
N THR A 79 1.44 -4.12 2.33
CA THR A 79 2.70 -3.70 2.94
C THR A 79 2.51 -3.33 4.41
N ALA A 80 1.46 -2.59 4.75
CA ALA A 80 1.17 -2.25 6.14
C ALA A 80 0.90 -3.51 6.98
N LEU A 81 0.05 -4.41 6.49
CA LEU A 81 -0.29 -5.65 7.17
C LEU A 81 0.93 -6.56 7.35
N ARG A 82 1.85 -6.64 6.36
CA ARG A 82 3.08 -7.42 6.50
C ARG A 82 3.97 -6.88 7.59
N ARG A 83 4.15 -5.56 7.68
CA ARG A 83 4.92 -4.93 8.77
C ARG A 83 4.30 -5.24 10.13
N PHE A 84 2.98 -5.17 10.23
CA PHE A 84 2.30 -5.45 11.49
C PHE A 84 2.35 -6.94 11.86
N ILE A 85 1.97 -7.84 10.96
CA ILE A 85 1.78 -9.26 11.27
C ILE A 85 3.11 -10.02 11.25
N CYS A 86 3.96 -9.80 10.24
CA CYS A 86 5.24 -10.49 10.12
C CYS A 86 6.30 -9.85 11.02
N GLU A 87 6.48 -8.53 10.96
CA GLU A 87 7.61 -7.90 11.67
C GLU A 87 7.32 -7.65 13.15
N PHE A 88 6.11 -7.19 13.49
CA PHE A 88 5.78 -6.84 14.86
C PHE A 88 5.16 -8.01 15.65
N LEU A 89 4.16 -8.72 15.09
CA LEU A 89 3.56 -9.89 15.75
C LEU A 89 4.34 -11.19 15.56
N LYS A 90 5.37 -11.20 14.69
CA LYS A 90 6.21 -12.38 14.39
C LYS A 90 5.42 -13.61 13.92
N ASN A 91 4.31 -13.38 13.22
CA ASN A 91 3.44 -14.44 12.71
C ASN A 91 3.32 -14.37 11.18
N LYS A 92 4.37 -14.78 10.48
CA LYS A 92 4.47 -14.65 9.02
C LYS A 92 3.46 -15.51 8.25
N ASP A 93 3.10 -16.66 8.80
CA ASP A 93 2.25 -17.67 8.16
C ASP A 93 0.87 -17.11 7.78
N MET A 94 0.36 -16.16 8.56
CA MET A 94 -0.95 -15.53 8.34
C MET A 94 -1.04 -14.66 7.08
N ILE A 95 0.10 -14.17 6.56
CA ILE A 95 0.09 -13.19 5.46
C ILE A 95 0.95 -13.59 4.25
N GLU A 96 1.75 -14.64 4.37
CA GLU A 96 2.70 -15.03 3.33
C GLU A 96 2.05 -15.39 1.99
N SER A 97 0.85 -15.98 2.02
CA SER A 97 0.13 -16.37 0.79
C SER A 97 -0.42 -15.18 -0.02
N PHE A 98 -0.55 -13.99 0.59
CA PHE A 98 -1.14 -12.83 -0.09
C PHE A 98 -0.09 -12.14 -0.97
N LYS A 99 -0.33 -12.14 -2.28
CA LYS A 99 0.54 -11.51 -3.29
C LYS A 99 0.15 -10.06 -3.53
N MET A 100 1.15 -9.25 -3.86
CA MET A 100 0.93 -7.87 -4.32
C MET A 100 0.31 -7.89 -5.73
N ALA A 101 -0.53 -6.89 -6.02
CA ALA A 101 -1.11 -6.67 -7.33
C ALA A 101 -0.05 -6.12 -8.29
N VAL A 102 -0.09 -6.57 -9.54
CA VAL A 102 0.78 -6.07 -10.62
C VAL A 102 0.40 -4.62 -10.90
N VAL A 103 1.39 -3.73 -10.87
CA VAL A 103 1.21 -2.33 -11.26
C VAL A 103 1.79 -2.21 -12.66
N ASP A 104 0.95 -2.22 -13.69
CA ASP A 104 1.39 -1.97 -15.07
C ASP A 104 1.85 -0.51 -15.19
N SER A 105 3.13 -0.27 -14.91
CA SER A 105 3.76 1.03 -15.09
C SER A 105 4.17 1.22 -16.55
N LEU A 106 3.20 1.26 -17.47
CA LEU A 106 3.41 1.74 -18.84
C LEU A 106 2.80 3.14 -19.01
N LYS A 107 3.38 4.13 -18.33
CA LYS A 107 3.31 5.51 -18.83
C LYS A 107 4.46 5.67 -19.82
N LYS A 108 4.13 5.50 -21.10
CA LYS A 108 4.92 5.94 -22.25
C LYS A 108 5.49 7.33 -21.95
N TYR A 109 6.80 7.46 -21.91
CA TYR A 109 7.46 8.73 -22.20
C TYR A 109 7.20 9.02 -23.69
N SER A 110 6.05 9.60 -24.01
CA SER A 110 5.88 10.28 -25.29
C SER A 110 6.68 11.58 -25.20
N SER A 111 7.94 11.53 -25.65
CA SER A 111 8.72 12.73 -25.94
C SER A 111 7.89 13.65 -26.84
N PRO A 112 7.69 14.94 -26.50
CA PRO A 112 7.08 15.86 -27.42
C PRO A 112 8.11 16.23 -28.48
N ASN A 113 8.19 15.43 -29.55
CA ASN A 113 8.70 15.94 -30.82
C ASN A 113 7.66 16.94 -31.34
N LYS A 114 7.90 18.24 -31.12
CA LYS A 114 7.22 19.29 -31.89
C LYS A 114 8.11 19.71 -33.04
N THR A 115 7.68 19.22 -34.18
CA THR A 115 8.05 19.47 -35.56
C THR A 115 8.05 20.96 -35.91
N ALA A 116 8.90 21.28 -36.90
CA ALA A 116 8.93 22.48 -37.70
C ALA A 116 7.56 23.00 -38.17
N GLY A 117 7.46 24.32 -38.39
CA GLY A 117 6.47 24.88 -39.31
C GLY A 117 5.96 26.30 -39.01
N THR A 118 6.23 27.21 -39.94
CA THR A 118 5.51 28.46 -40.24
C THR A 118 6.03 29.77 -39.60
N VAL A 119 7.08 30.32 -40.24
CA VAL A 119 7.36 31.77 -40.21
C VAL A 119 6.26 32.48 -41.00
N ARG A 120 5.41 33.25 -40.31
CA ARG A 120 4.40 34.12 -40.94
C ARG A 120 5.03 35.49 -41.21
N VAL A 121 5.43 35.72 -42.45
CA VAL A 121 5.90 37.03 -42.93
C VAL A 121 4.75 38.02 -42.83
N ARG A 122 4.86 39.03 -41.96
CA ARG A 122 3.97 40.21 -42.00
C ARG A 122 4.65 41.30 -42.81
N SER A 123 4.09 41.56 -43.98
CA SER A 123 4.34 42.78 -44.77
C SER A 123 4.11 44.01 -43.89
N ILE A 124 5.15 44.84 -43.74
CA ILE A 124 5.02 46.21 -43.25
C ILE A 124 5.08 47.10 -44.49
N ARG A 125 3.97 47.79 -44.75
CA ARG A 125 3.79 48.73 -45.87
C ARG A 125 4.66 49.97 -45.66
N ARG A 126 5.18 50.50 -46.76
CA ARG A 126 5.84 51.79 -46.86
C ARG A 126 4.87 52.97 -46.65
N LEU A 127 5.40 54.02 -46.00
CA LEU A 127 5.23 55.46 -46.28
C LEU A 127 3.84 56.09 -45.97
N PRO A 128 3.70 57.43 -45.81
CA PRO A 128 4.54 58.55 -46.29
C PRO A 128 5.65 59.03 -45.35
#